data_AF-B8KM69-F1
#
_entry.id   AF-B8KM69-F1
#
_cell.length_a   1.000
_cell.length_b   1.000
_cell.length_c   1.000
_cell.angle_alpha   90.00
_cell.angle_beta   90.00
_cell.angle_gamma   90.00
#
_symmetry.space_group_name_H-M   'P 1'
#
loop_
_entity.id
_entity.type
_entity.pdbx_description
1 polymer ?
#
loop_
_entity_poly.entity_id
_entity_poly.type
_entity_poly.pdbx_seq_one_letter_code
_entity_poly.pdbx_strand_id
1 'polypeptide(L)' 'MIDWANEHRITLIYIQPGKPTQNAYIERFNRTVRHEWLDMHMFESIEHAQQLATEWL' A
#
# COMPACT_ATOMS: atom_id res chain seq x y z
N MET A 1 14.77 9.04 -3.15
CA MET A 1 13.97 8.37 -2.09
C MET A 1 14.74 8.31 -0.78
N ILE A 2 15.96 7.77 -0.75
CA ILE A 2 16.82 7.78 0.47
C ILE A 2 17.13 9.21 0.92
N ASP A 3 17.54 10.08 -0.01
CA ASP A 3 17.86 11.48 0.32
C ASP A 3 16.65 12.23 0.88
N TRP A 4 15.47 12.04 0.27
CA TRP A 4 14.20 12.60 0.75
C TRP A 4 13.85 12.07 2.14
N ALA A 5 13.98 10.76 2.38
CA ALA A 5 13.72 10.17 3.69
C ALA A 5 14.69 10.71 4.76
N ASN A 6 15.98 10.84 4.42
CA ASN A 6 16.99 11.42 5.30
C ASN A 6 16.69 12.89 5.62
N GLU A 7 16.32 13.68 4.62
CA GLU A 7 15.91 15.09 4.79
C GLU A 7 14.73 15.22 5.77
N HIS A 8 13.78 14.28 5.69
CA HIS A 8 12.59 14.23 6.55
C HIS A 8 12.80 13.43 7.84
N ARG A 9 14.03 12.96 8.11
CA ARG A 9 14.40 12.14 9.29
C ARG A 9 13.56 10.87 9.44
N ILE A 10 13.19 10.27 8.31
CA ILE A 10 12.46 9.00 8.22
C ILE A 10 13.48 7.86 8.11
N THR A 11 13.45 6.94 9.08
CA THR A 11 14.28 5.73 9.04
C THR A 11 13.69 4.72 8.06
N LEU A 12 14.45 4.36 7.03
CA LEU A 12 14.08 3.28 6.11
C LEU A 12 14.49 1.93 6.71
N ILE A 13 13.51 1.03 6.88
CA ILE A 13 13.73 -0.34 7.34
C ILE A 13 13.47 -1.28 6.17
N TYR A 14 14.51 -1.98 5.72
CA TYR A 14 14.41 -2.93 4.62
C TYR A 14 14.05 -4.33 5.13
N ILE A 15 13.24 -5.03 4.34
CA ILE A 15 12.94 -6.45 4.57
C ILE A 15 14.22 -7.26 4.33
N GLN A 16 14.57 -8.12 5.27
CA GLN A 16 15.76 -8.97 5.17
C GLN A 16 15.49 -10.16 4.23
N PRO A 17 16.45 -10.51 3.36
CA PRO A 17 16.34 -11.72 2.54
C PRO A 17 16.07 -12.96 3.39
N GLY A 18 15.08 -13.77 2.98
CA GLY A 18 14.68 -14.98 3.71
C GLY A 18 13.84 -14.74 4.97
N LYS A 19 13.41 -13.50 5.24
CA LYS A 19 12.51 -13.16 6.36
C LYS A 19 11.17 -12.58 5.86
N PRO A 20 10.35 -13.35 5.13
CA PRO A 20 9.10 -12.86 4.54
C PRO A 20 8.09 -12.37 5.58
N THR A 21 8.17 -12.88 6.82
CA THR A 21 7.30 -12.46 7.93
C THR A 21 7.45 -10.99 8.31
N GLN A 22 8.58 -10.34 7.97
CA GLN A 22 8.77 -8.90 8.17
C GLN A 22 7.81 -8.05 7.30
N ASN A 23 7.27 -8.61 6.20
CA ASN A 23 6.29 -7.93 5.35
C ASN A 23 4.83 -8.35 5.61
N ALA A 24 4.58 -9.21 6.60
CA ALA A 24 3.29 -9.90 6.74
C ALA A 24 2.09 -8.94 6.87
N TYR A 25 2.26 -7.78 7.52
CA TYR A 25 1.21 -6.78 7.65
C TYR A 25 0.83 -6.15 6.31
N ILE A 26 1.83 -5.79 5.48
CA ILE A 26 1.60 -5.23 4.15
C ILE A 26 0.99 -6.27 3.22
N GLU A 27 1.44 -7.52 3.27
CA GLU A 27 0.84 -8.60 2.48
C GLU A 27 -0.63 -8.83 2.85
N ARG A 28 -0.96 -8.83 4.15
CA ARG A 28 -2.34 -8.93 4.63
C ARG A 28 -3.17 -7.74 4.16
N PHE A 29 -2.64 -6.52 4.29
CA PHE A 29 -3.32 -5.30 3.85
C PHE A 29 -3.60 -5.34 2.34
N ASN A 30 -2.61 -5.68 1.51
CA ASN A 30 -2.77 -5.81 0.07
C ASN A 30 -3.84 -6.82 -0.33
N ARG A 31 -3.96 -7.93 0.42
CA ARG A 31 -5.03 -8.90 0.21
C ARG A 31 -6.41 -8.31 0.51
N THR A 32 -6.55 -7.56 1.61
CA THR A 32 -7.79 -6.86 1.97
C THR A 32 -8.16 -5.82 0.91
N VAL A 33 -7.23 -4.95 0.53
CA VAL A 33 -7.42 -3.95 -0.54
C VAL A 33 -7.89 -4.61 -1.84
N ARG A 34 -7.29 -5.75 -2.22
CA ARG A 34 -7.69 -6.45 -3.43
C ARG A 34 -9.12 -6.96 -3.35
N HIS A 35 -9.46 -7.73 -2.31
CA HIS A 35 -10.75 -8.41 -2.26
C HIS A 35 -11.92 -7.51 -1.85
N GLU A 36 -11.67 -6.51 -1.02
CA GLU A 36 -12.73 -5.69 -0.44
C GLU A 36 -12.94 -4.39 -1.19
N TRP A 37 -11.96 -3.97 -1.99
CA TRP A 37 -12.04 -2.72 -2.75
C TRP A 37 -11.84 -2.92 -4.25
N LEU A 38 -10.70 -3.46 -4.71
CA LEU A 38 -10.41 -3.57 -6.14
C LEU A 38 -11.35 -4.55 -6.87
N ASP A 39 -11.63 -5.71 -6.29
CA ASP A 39 -12.48 -6.74 -6.90
C ASP A 39 -13.97 -6.33 -6.90
N MET A 40 -14.36 -5.36 -6.05
CA MET A 40 -15.75 -4.93 -5.86
C MET A 40 -16.18 -3.80 -6.80
N HIS A 41 -15.25 -3.13 -7.48
CA HIS A 41 -15.52 -1.91 -8.24
C HIS A 41 -14.98 -1.99 -9.66
N MET A 42 -15.72 -1.39 -10.60
CA MET A 42 -15.23 -1.09 -11.94
C MET A 42 -14.76 0.36 -11.98
N PHE A 43 -13.52 0.57 -12.40
CA PHE A 43 -12.94 1.91 -12.49
C PHE A 43 -13.08 2.48 -13.89
N GLU A 44 -13.62 3.69 -13.98
CA GLU A 44 -13.83 4.40 -15.26
C GLU A 44 -12.71 5.40 -15.55
N SER A 45 -12.01 5.86 -14.50
CA SER A 45 -10.87 6.76 -14.57
C SER A 45 -10.01 6.65 -13.31
N ILE A 46 -8.82 7.25 -13.33
CA ILE A 46 -7.95 7.34 -12.14
C ILE A 46 -8.62 8.18 -11.05
N GLU A 47 -9.30 9.26 -11.41
CA GLU A 47 -10.01 10.13 -10.47
C GLU A 47 -11.17 9.38 -9.79
N HIS A 48 -11.94 8.60 -10.57
CA HIS A 48 -12.99 7.74 -10.01
C HIS A 48 -12.40 6.69 -9.06
N ALA A 49 -11.27 6.08 -9.41
CA ALA A 49 -10.57 5.15 -8.51
C ALA A 49 -10.10 5.85 -7.22
N GLN A 50 -9.55 7.06 -7.29
CA GLN A 50 -9.12 7.82 -6.10
C GLN A 50 -10.29 8.21 -5.20
N GLN A 51 -11.44 8.57 -5.78
CA GLN A 51 -12.65 8.84 -5.01
C GLN A 51 -13.12 7.57 -4.27
N LEU A 52 -13.27 6.45 -4.99
CA LEU A 52 -13.68 5.18 -4.37
C LEU A 52 -12.68 4.70 -3.31
N ALA A 53 -11.38 4.94 -3.50
CA ALA A 53 -10.37 4.65 -2.49
C ALA A 53 -10.59 5.48 -1.21
N THR A 54 -10.90 6.76 -1.38
CA THR A 54 -11.13 7.70 -0.27
C THR A 54 -12.40 7.35 0.51
N GLU A 55 -13.44 6.86 -0.18
CA GLU A 55 -14.68 6.41 0.44
C GLU A 55 -14.53 5.06 1.18
N TRP A 56 -13.59 4.21 0.75
CA TRP A 56 -13.31 2.91 1.38
C TRP A 56 -12.46 2.99 2.64
N LEU A 57 -11.56 3.99 2.74
CA LEU A 57 -10.64 4.21 3.87
C LEU A 57 -11.33 4.73 5.14
#